data_AF-A0A2H0CQ69-F1
#
_entry.id   AF-A0A2H0CQ69-F1
#
_cell.length_a   1.000
_cell.length_b   1.000
_cell.length_c   1.000
_cell.angle_alpha   90.00
_cell.angle_beta   90.00
_cell.angle_gamma   90.00
#
_symmetry.space_group_name_H-M   'P 1'
#
loop_
_entity.id
_entity.type
_entity.pdbx_description
1 polymer ?
#
loop_
_entity_poly.entity_id
_entity_poly.type
_entity_poly.pdbx_seq_one_letter_code
_entity_poly.pdbx_strand_id
1 'polypeptide(L)'
;MAEKNWSGCDNLELTDEIRVIIAAHACLMILALPNNYYRNVESIYVYPTTVFSPESSTGFFEVRTTPVRGPLPILGEVHHHGPVILVWDAVRSETRHPEHGHNVVYHEFAHKLDMLDGSADGTPPLTTPEKYQRWSEVCSQEYLELCDAVKHGKLTFFDSYAATNETEFFAVVTEYFFTKPENMKHYHPKLYQVLQDFYRQDPAQKVFSNQPPF
;
A
#
# COMPACT_ATOMS: atom_id res chain seq x y z
N MET A 1 -6.69 1.83 -17.19
CA MET A 1 -8.07 1.28 -17.03
C MET A 1 -8.37 0.15 -18.01
N ALA A 2 -8.04 0.26 -19.30
CA ALA A 2 -8.39 -0.74 -20.31
C ALA A 2 -7.73 -2.14 -20.15
N GLU A 3 -6.71 -2.27 -19.30
CA GLU A 3 -5.92 -3.52 -19.18
C GLU A 3 -6.28 -4.38 -17.96
N LYS A 4 -7.25 -3.97 -17.13
CA LYS A 4 -7.54 -4.58 -15.81
C LYS A 4 -9.01 -4.95 -15.69
N ASN A 5 -9.30 -6.09 -15.05
CA ASN A 5 -10.66 -6.52 -14.75
C ASN A 5 -11.16 -5.84 -13.47
N TRP A 6 -12.31 -5.17 -13.52
CA TRP A 6 -12.89 -4.49 -12.37
C TRP A 6 -14.25 -5.11 -12.02
N SER A 7 -14.44 -5.44 -10.75
CA SER A 7 -15.67 -6.03 -10.25
C SER A 7 -16.16 -5.32 -8.99
N GLY A 8 -17.42 -4.87 -9.02
CA GLY A 8 -18.12 -4.38 -7.84
C GLY A 8 -18.78 -5.56 -7.13
N CYS A 9 -18.50 -5.71 -5.84
CA CYS A 9 -19.01 -6.79 -5.01
C CYS A 9 -20.19 -6.29 -4.16
N ASP A 10 -20.99 -7.22 -3.62
CA ASP A 10 -22.12 -6.92 -2.72
C ASP A 10 -23.08 -5.84 -3.25
N ASN A 11 -23.44 -5.95 -4.53
CA ASN A 11 -24.31 -5.02 -5.26
C ASN A 11 -23.77 -3.59 -5.39
N LEU A 12 -22.47 -3.36 -5.15
CA LEU A 12 -21.84 -2.10 -5.50
C LEU A 12 -21.77 -1.95 -7.02
N GLU A 13 -22.45 -0.95 -7.56
CA GLU A 13 -22.26 -0.52 -8.93
C GLU A 13 -20.92 0.22 -9.07
N LEU A 14 -20.02 -0.29 -9.92
CA LEU A 14 -18.74 0.37 -10.18
C LEU A 14 -18.94 1.59 -11.07
N THR A 15 -18.95 2.76 -10.45
CA THR A 15 -18.96 4.05 -11.14
C THR A 15 -17.58 4.42 -11.68
N ASP A 16 -17.55 5.35 -12.64
CA ASP A 16 -16.29 5.93 -13.12
C ASP A 16 -15.54 6.66 -12.01
N GLU A 17 -16.25 7.28 -11.06
CA GLU A 17 -15.64 7.92 -9.88
C GLU A 17 -14.77 6.93 -9.09
N ILE A 18 -15.31 5.74 -8.77
CA ILE A 18 -14.59 4.69 -8.03
C ILE A 18 -13.33 4.29 -8.79
N ARG A 19 -13.48 4.00 -10.08
CA ARG A 19 -12.36 3.55 -10.93
C ARG A 19 -11.29 4.64 -11.07
N VAL A 20 -11.70 5.89 -11.29
CA VAL A 20 -10.78 7.03 -11.43
C VAL A 20 -10.02 7.27 -10.14
N ILE A 21 -10.68 7.28 -8.98
CA ILE A 21 -10.01 7.54 -7.70
C ILE A 21 -8.99 6.44 -7.40
N ILE A 22 -9.37 5.17 -7.51
CA ILE A 22 -8.46 4.05 -7.26
C ILE A 22 -7.30 4.07 -8.27
N ALA A 23 -7.60 4.24 -9.56
CA ALA A 23 -6.56 4.27 -10.59
C ALA A 23 -5.63 5.48 -10.43
N ALA A 24 -6.12 6.65 -10.03
CA ALA A 24 -5.31 7.84 -9.83
C ALA A 24 -4.28 7.64 -8.72
N HIS A 25 -4.69 7.06 -7.58
CA HIS A 25 -3.78 6.75 -6.47
C HIS A 25 -2.74 5.71 -6.89
N ALA A 26 -3.16 4.59 -7.48
CA ALA A 26 -2.24 3.57 -7.96
C ALA A 26 -1.25 4.15 -8.99
N CYS A 27 -1.73 4.85 -10.01
CA CYS A 27 -0.89 5.44 -11.03
C CYS A 27 0.07 6.50 -10.49
N LEU A 28 -0.33 7.26 -9.45
CA LEU A 28 0.55 8.23 -8.81
C LEU A 28 1.81 7.56 -8.25
N MET A 29 1.69 6.40 -7.59
CA MET A 29 2.84 5.70 -7.01
C MET A 29 3.91 5.36 -8.04
N ILE A 30 3.50 4.98 -9.25
CA ILE A 30 4.41 4.52 -10.30
C ILE A 30 4.68 5.58 -11.37
N LEU A 31 4.27 6.83 -11.16
CA LEU A 31 4.32 7.90 -12.17
C LEU A 31 5.71 8.15 -12.76
N ALA A 32 6.75 8.03 -11.93
CA ALA A 32 8.15 8.23 -12.34
C ALA A 32 8.92 6.92 -12.55
N LEU A 33 8.24 5.76 -12.46
CA LEU A 33 8.82 4.45 -12.68
C LEU A 33 8.68 4.02 -14.14
N PRO A 34 9.58 3.17 -14.66
CA PRO A 34 9.41 2.55 -15.98
C PRO A 34 8.05 1.83 -16.11
N ASN A 35 7.52 1.71 -17.33
CA ASN A 35 6.27 1.00 -17.56
C ASN A 35 6.32 -0.46 -17.03
N ASN A 36 5.16 -1.01 -16.62
CA ASN A 36 4.89 -2.42 -16.24
C ASN A 36 4.93 -2.81 -14.75
N TYR A 37 5.02 -1.87 -13.79
CA TYR A 37 5.04 -2.22 -12.35
C TYR A 37 3.73 -2.80 -11.81
N TYR A 38 2.60 -2.64 -12.52
CA TYR A 38 1.33 -3.32 -12.17
C TYR A 38 0.90 -4.36 -13.19
N ARG A 39 1.86 -4.97 -13.91
CA ARG A 39 1.55 -6.05 -14.87
C ARG A 39 0.87 -7.25 -14.20
N ASN A 40 1.24 -7.55 -12.95
CA ASN A 40 0.74 -8.71 -12.19
C ASN A 40 -0.61 -8.45 -11.50
N VAL A 41 -1.13 -7.22 -11.57
CA VAL A 41 -2.49 -6.91 -11.11
C VAL A 41 -3.43 -7.26 -12.25
N GLU A 42 -4.20 -8.33 -12.16
CA GLU A 42 -5.16 -8.69 -13.22
C GLU A 42 -6.58 -8.20 -12.90
N SER A 43 -6.95 -8.28 -11.63
CA SER A 43 -8.31 -8.03 -11.16
C SER A 43 -8.33 -7.14 -9.93
N ILE A 44 -9.28 -6.20 -9.89
CA ILE A 44 -9.56 -5.31 -8.76
C ILE A 44 -11.01 -5.51 -8.34
N TYR A 45 -11.22 -5.97 -7.11
CA TYR A 45 -12.54 -6.13 -6.49
C TYR A 45 -12.79 -4.98 -5.52
N VAL A 46 -13.97 -4.37 -5.62
CA VAL A 46 -14.36 -3.27 -4.74
C VAL A 46 -15.64 -3.65 -4.00
N TYR A 47 -15.57 -3.67 -2.67
CA TYR A 47 -16.70 -3.86 -1.77
C TYR A 47 -17.21 -2.50 -1.28
N PRO A 48 -18.51 -2.31 -1.06
CA PRO A 48 -19.06 -1.02 -0.63
C PRO A 48 -18.57 -0.65 0.78
N THR A 49 -18.61 -1.61 1.70
CA THR A 49 -18.28 -1.44 3.12
C THR A 49 -17.56 -2.68 3.65
N THR A 50 -16.98 -2.61 4.84
CA THR A 50 -16.33 -3.76 5.47
C THR A 50 -17.39 -4.79 5.83
N VAL A 51 -17.47 -5.88 5.07
CA VAL A 51 -18.37 -7.01 5.38
C VAL A 51 -17.59 -8.04 6.17
N PHE A 52 -17.97 -8.26 7.43
CA PHE A 52 -17.51 -9.40 8.21
C PHE A 52 -18.23 -10.65 7.73
N SER A 53 -17.49 -11.66 7.28
CA SER A 53 -18.07 -12.98 7.06
C SER A 53 -18.16 -13.74 8.39
N PRO A 54 -19.23 -14.51 8.66
CA PRO A 54 -19.26 -15.46 9.77
C PRO A 54 -18.45 -16.72 9.42
N GLU A 55 -17.62 -17.22 10.34
CA GLU A 55 -16.65 -18.33 10.17
C GLU A 55 -17.25 -19.71 9.80
N SER A 56 -16.48 -20.61 9.14
CA SER A 56 -16.55 -22.10 9.34
C SER A 56 -15.60 -23.02 8.51
N SER A 57 -14.95 -23.95 9.23
CA SER A 57 -14.54 -25.35 8.96
C SER A 57 -14.13 -25.95 7.57
N THR A 58 -13.06 -26.74 7.64
CA THR A 58 -12.29 -27.62 6.72
C THR A 58 -13.01 -28.81 6.02
N GLY A 59 -12.43 -29.36 4.92
CA GLY A 59 -12.70 -30.71 4.34
C GLY A 59 -13.20 -30.87 2.87
N PHE A 60 -12.31 -31.30 1.96
CA PHE A 60 -12.43 -31.68 0.51
C PHE A 60 -13.75 -32.39 0.08
N PHE A 61 -14.43 -32.09 -1.03
CA PHE A 61 -14.07 -32.03 -2.47
C PHE A 61 -14.64 -30.75 -3.14
N GLU A 62 -14.03 -30.31 -4.24
CA GLU A 62 -14.59 -29.30 -5.18
C GLU A 62 -14.86 -27.90 -4.60
N VAL A 63 -14.86 -26.91 -5.49
CA VAL A 63 -15.16 -25.47 -5.29
C VAL A 63 -15.72 -25.14 -3.91
N ARG A 64 -14.85 -24.78 -2.96
CA ARG A 64 -15.28 -24.45 -1.60
C ARG A 64 -15.80 -23.02 -1.53
N THR A 65 -17.11 -22.94 -1.67
CA THR A 65 -18.00 -21.92 -1.15
C THR A 65 -17.89 -21.81 0.39
N THR A 66 -17.02 -20.88 0.86
CA THR A 66 -17.04 -20.14 2.16
C THR A 66 -16.79 -20.91 3.49
N PRO A 67 -16.40 -20.24 4.62
CA PRO A 67 -16.26 -18.79 4.84
C PRO A 67 -14.91 -18.29 5.39
N VAL A 68 -14.68 -17.03 5.03
CA VAL A 68 -13.73 -16.05 5.56
C VAL A 68 -13.75 -16.02 7.10
N ARG A 69 -12.58 -16.19 7.70
CA ARG A 69 -12.30 -15.80 9.09
C ARG A 69 -12.22 -14.27 9.14
N GLY A 70 -13.07 -13.62 9.93
CA GLY A 70 -12.77 -12.26 10.39
C GLY A 70 -11.71 -12.27 11.50
N PRO A 71 -11.39 -11.11 12.07
CA PRO A 71 -10.71 -9.96 11.50
C PRO A 71 -9.21 -10.06 11.83
N LEU A 72 -8.42 -10.58 10.89
CA LEU A 72 -6.97 -10.37 10.84
C LEU A 72 -6.66 -10.22 9.34
N PRO A 73 -5.71 -9.35 8.97
CA PRO A 73 -5.22 -9.30 7.60
C PRO A 73 -4.80 -10.72 7.23
N ILE A 74 -5.05 -11.13 5.98
CA ILE A 74 -4.69 -12.45 5.48
C ILE A 74 -3.16 -12.54 5.52
N LEU A 75 -2.66 -12.91 6.69
CA LEU A 75 -1.26 -13.11 7.00
C LEU A 75 -0.93 -14.51 6.47
N GLY A 76 -0.13 -14.54 5.40
CA GLY A 76 0.67 -15.73 5.07
C GLY A 76 0.22 -16.60 3.91
N GLU A 77 -0.68 -16.14 3.03
CA GLU A 77 -0.70 -16.64 1.65
C GLU A 77 -0.65 -15.44 0.72
N VAL A 78 0.59 -14.98 0.50
CA VAL A 78 0.99 -14.08 -0.56
C VAL A 78 0.52 -14.69 -1.87
N HIS A 79 -0.70 -14.35 -2.30
CA HIS A 79 -1.13 -14.70 -3.64
C HIS A 79 -0.29 -13.83 -4.59
N HIS A 80 0.84 -14.38 -5.04
CA HIS A 80 1.78 -13.76 -6.00
C HIS A 80 1.08 -13.16 -7.22
N HIS A 81 -0.12 -13.66 -7.57
CA HIS A 81 -0.99 -13.19 -8.64
C HIS A 81 -2.45 -12.93 -8.18
N GLY A 82 -2.67 -12.76 -6.87
CA GLY A 82 -4.01 -12.54 -6.32
C GLY A 82 -4.56 -11.17 -6.71
N PRO A 83 -5.89 -11.01 -6.72
CA PRO A 83 -6.50 -9.73 -7.02
C PRO A 83 -6.18 -8.68 -5.95
N VAL A 84 -6.39 -7.40 -6.29
CA VAL A 84 -6.45 -6.32 -5.32
C VAL A 84 -7.89 -6.24 -4.81
N ILE A 85 -8.09 -6.20 -3.50
CA ILE A 85 -9.41 -6.10 -2.86
C ILE A 85 -9.46 -4.80 -2.07
N LEU A 86 -10.47 -3.98 -2.32
CA LEU A 86 -10.61 -2.66 -1.71
C LEU A 86 -12.01 -2.47 -1.12
N VAL A 87 -12.09 -1.71 -0.04
CA VAL A 87 -13.35 -1.27 0.57
C VAL A 87 -13.59 0.20 0.23
N TRP A 88 -14.67 0.49 -0.48
CA TRP A 88 -14.95 1.83 -1.02
C TRP A 88 -15.15 2.88 0.08
N ASP A 89 -15.86 2.56 1.15
CA ASP A 89 -16.03 3.50 2.27
C ASP A 89 -14.68 3.93 2.87
N ALA A 90 -13.72 3.00 3.00
CA ALA A 90 -12.37 3.29 3.45
C ALA A 90 -11.62 4.18 2.45
N VAL A 91 -11.57 3.76 1.17
CA VAL A 91 -10.95 4.54 0.08
C VAL A 91 -11.48 5.98 0.05
N ARG A 92 -12.80 6.15 0.12
CA ARG A 92 -13.46 7.46 0.07
C ARG A 92 -13.14 8.31 1.30
N SER A 93 -13.15 7.72 2.48
CA SER A 93 -12.84 8.42 3.74
C SER A 93 -11.38 8.86 3.77
N GLU A 94 -10.45 7.95 3.49
CA GLU A 94 -9.01 8.18 3.53
C GLU A 94 -8.54 9.17 2.46
N THR A 95 -9.10 9.11 1.26
CA THR A 95 -8.84 10.11 0.20
C THR A 95 -9.21 11.53 0.65
N ARG A 96 -10.26 11.68 1.47
CA ARG A 96 -10.71 12.99 1.99
C ARG A 96 -9.93 13.46 3.21
N HIS A 97 -9.23 12.55 3.88
CA HIS A 97 -8.53 12.79 5.13
C HIS A 97 -7.07 12.31 5.10
N PRO A 98 -6.24 12.80 4.14
CA PRO A 98 -4.84 12.40 4.04
C PRO A 98 -4.02 12.77 5.29
N GLU A 99 -4.48 13.73 6.10
CA GLU A 99 -3.88 14.09 7.39
C GLU A 99 -3.87 12.95 8.42
N HIS A 100 -4.63 11.86 8.20
CA HIS A 100 -4.56 10.68 9.04
C HIS A 100 -3.40 9.75 8.66
N GLY A 101 -2.87 9.84 7.43
CA GLY A 101 -1.73 9.04 6.98
C GLY A 101 -2.11 7.67 6.41
N HIS A 102 -3.40 7.33 6.41
CA HIS A 102 -3.93 6.08 5.88
C HIS A 102 -4.40 6.25 4.44
N ASN A 103 -4.12 5.27 3.60
CA ASN A 103 -4.65 5.13 2.25
C ASN A 103 -4.55 3.67 1.78
N VAL A 104 -5.66 2.94 1.87
CA VAL A 104 -5.74 1.52 1.53
C VAL A 104 -5.37 1.24 0.06
N VAL A 105 -5.54 2.20 -0.85
CA VAL A 105 -5.08 2.03 -2.23
C VAL A 105 -3.56 2.02 -2.28
N TYR A 106 -2.89 2.97 -1.62
CA TYR A 106 -1.42 2.94 -1.54
C TYR A 106 -0.92 1.67 -0.86
N HIS A 107 -1.58 1.24 0.22
CA HIS A 107 -1.23 0.05 0.97
C HIS A 107 -1.25 -1.22 0.11
N GLU A 108 -2.41 -1.54 -0.50
CA GLU A 108 -2.57 -2.76 -1.28
C GLU A 108 -1.69 -2.76 -2.54
N PHE A 109 -1.50 -1.60 -3.16
CA PHE A 109 -0.61 -1.49 -4.32
C PHE A 109 0.87 -1.50 -3.93
N ALA A 110 1.25 -1.12 -2.72
CA ALA A 110 2.61 -1.31 -2.21
C ALA A 110 2.95 -2.79 -2.10
N HIS A 111 2.04 -3.62 -1.57
CA HIS A 111 2.21 -5.08 -1.57
C HIS A 111 2.44 -5.63 -2.98
N LYS A 112 1.74 -5.09 -3.99
CA LYS A 112 1.98 -5.49 -5.39
C LYS A 112 3.35 -5.07 -5.92
N LEU A 113 3.92 -3.98 -5.42
CA LEU A 113 5.28 -3.56 -5.77
C LEU A 113 6.34 -4.40 -5.06
N ASP A 114 6.13 -4.74 -3.79
CA ASP A 114 6.97 -5.65 -3.00
C ASP A 114 7.13 -6.98 -3.75
N MET A 115 6.00 -7.53 -4.18
CA MET A 115 5.89 -8.84 -4.82
C MET A 115 6.39 -8.92 -6.27
N LEU A 116 6.99 -7.87 -6.82
CA LEU A 116 7.38 -7.84 -8.24
C LEU A 116 8.54 -8.77 -8.57
N ASP A 117 9.44 -9.07 -7.63
CA ASP A 117 10.50 -10.06 -7.81
C ASP A 117 10.10 -11.48 -7.35
N GLY A 118 8.87 -11.63 -6.88
CA GLY A 118 8.32 -12.89 -6.37
C GLY A 118 8.43 -13.08 -4.86
N SER A 119 9.05 -12.15 -4.14
CA SER A 119 9.15 -12.19 -2.67
C SER A 119 8.18 -11.19 -2.02
N ALA A 120 7.69 -11.48 -0.83
CA ALA A 120 6.98 -10.49 -0.01
C ALA A 120 7.78 -10.33 1.28
N ASP A 121 8.71 -9.38 1.28
CA ASP A 121 9.67 -9.16 2.36
C ASP A 121 9.86 -7.68 2.70
N GLY A 122 9.03 -6.79 2.14
CA GLY A 122 9.12 -5.36 2.31
C GLY A 122 10.26 -4.70 1.50
N THR A 123 10.83 -5.42 0.53
CA THR A 123 11.88 -4.93 -0.36
C THR A 123 11.45 -5.05 -1.81
N PRO A 124 10.85 -3.99 -2.40
CA PRO A 124 10.50 -4.01 -3.81
C PRO A 124 11.77 -4.07 -4.69
N PRO A 125 11.66 -4.42 -5.99
CA PRO A 125 12.82 -4.57 -6.85
C PRO A 125 13.68 -3.30 -6.96
N LEU A 126 14.94 -3.40 -6.56
CA LEU A 126 15.92 -2.31 -6.60
C LEU A 126 16.92 -2.50 -7.74
N THR A 127 17.32 -1.38 -8.36
CA THR A 127 18.09 -1.41 -9.61
C THR A 127 19.57 -1.72 -9.44
N THR A 128 20.13 -1.55 -8.24
CA THR A 128 21.56 -1.79 -7.99
C THR A 128 21.80 -2.39 -6.60
N PRO A 129 22.91 -3.14 -6.39
CA PRO A 129 23.26 -3.69 -5.08
C PRO A 129 23.43 -2.62 -4.00
N GLU A 130 23.97 -1.44 -4.34
CA GLU A 130 24.18 -0.35 -3.38
C GLU A 130 22.85 0.20 -2.87
N LYS A 131 21.83 0.29 -3.75
CA LYS A 131 20.47 0.67 -3.35
C LYS A 131 19.85 -0.40 -2.45
N TYR A 132 20.05 -1.68 -2.77
CA TYR A 132 19.57 -2.79 -1.95
C TYR A 132 20.18 -2.75 -0.55
N GLN A 133 21.50 -2.59 -0.46
CA GLN A 133 22.18 -2.47 0.82
C GLN A 133 21.65 -1.27 1.62
N ARG A 134 21.54 -0.10 0.97
CA ARG A 134 21.03 1.11 1.62
C ARG A 134 19.59 0.95 2.11
N TRP A 135 18.73 0.32 1.31
CA TRP A 135 17.36 0.00 1.67
C TRP A 135 17.31 -0.90 2.89
N SER A 136 18.00 -2.03 2.85
CA SER A 136 18.05 -3.00 3.95
C SER A 136 18.54 -2.33 5.24
N GLU A 137 19.65 -1.60 5.20
CA GLU A 137 20.18 -0.90 6.38
C GLU A 137 19.18 0.08 6.99
N VAL A 138 18.52 0.91 6.18
CA VAL A 138 17.60 1.94 6.66
C VAL A 138 16.28 1.33 7.11
N CYS A 139 15.64 0.50 6.28
CA CYS A 139 14.34 -0.09 6.59
C CYS A 139 14.42 -1.03 7.79
N SER A 140 15.45 -1.87 7.90
CA SER A 140 15.62 -2.74 9.07
C SER A 140 15.85 -1.94 10.35
N GLN A 141 16.62 -0.84 10.31
CA GLN A 141 16.80 0.02 11.47
C GLN A 141 15.47 0.65 11.92
N GLU A 142 14.75 1.29 10.99
CA GLU A 142 13.49 1.97 11.27
C GLU A 142 12.40 1.01 11.76
N TYR A 143 12.32 -0.19 11.16
CA TYR A 143 11.40 -1.24 11.58
C TYR A 143 11.68 -1.74 13.00
N LEU A 144 12.95 -2.00 13.34
CA LEU A 144 13.32 -2.45 14.69
C LEU A 144 13.09 -1.36 15.75
N GLU A 145 13.37 -0.09 15.42
CA GLU A 145 13.07 1.05 16.29
C GLU A 145 11.57 1.21 16.52
N LEU A 146 10.76 1.04 15.48
CA LEU A 146 9.30 1.04 15.59
C LEU A 146 8.80 -0.13 16.46
N CYS A 147 9.28 -1.35 16.22
CA CYS A 147 8.94 -2.52 17.02
C CYS A 147 9.24 -2.31 18.51
N ASP A 148 10.41 -1.76 18.84
CA ASP A 148 10.77 -1.43 20.22
C ASP A 148 9.82 -0.39 20.82
N ALA A 149 9.50 0.66 20.08
CA ALA A 149 8.61 1.72 20.54
C ALA A 149 7.20 1.20 20.81
N VAL A 150 6.63 0.41 19.89
CA VAL A 150 5.30 -0.23 20.03
C VAL A 150 5.28 -1.19 21.22
N LYS A 151 6.31 -2.03 21.38
CA LYS A 151 6.42 -2.96 22.50
C LYS A 151 6.41 -2.26 23.86
N HIS A 152 6.97 -1.06 23.94
CA HIS A 152 7.00 -0.25 25.15
C HIS A 152 5.83 0.75 25.27
N GLY A 153 4.85 0.70 24.37
CA GLY A 153 3.68 1.59 24.38
C GLY A 153 4.04 3.07 24.16
N LYS A 154 5.16 3.36 23.50
CA LYS A 154 5.54 4.73 23.13
C LYS A 154 4.68 5.20 21.96
N LEU A 155 4.39 6.50 21.91
CA LEU A 155 3.78 7.10 20.73
C LEU A 155 4.75 7.06 19.56
N THR A 156 4.27 6.61 18.41
CA THR A 156 5.04 6.43 17.17
C THR A 156 4.50 7.35 16.08
N PHE A 157 5.34 7.71 15.12
CA PHE A 157 4.91 8.48 13.95
C PHE A 157 4.06 7.63 13.00
N PHE A 158 4.52 6.40 12.72
CA PHE A 158 3.76 5.41 11.94
C PHE A 158 2.73 4.70 12.82
N ASP A 159 1.69 4.17 12.18
CA ASP A 159 0.74 3.28 12.83
C ASP A 159 1.46 2.05 13.40
N SER A 160 1.07 1.60 14.60
CA SER A 160 1.61 0.40 15.23
C SER A 160 1.49 -0.87 14.38
N TYR A 161 0.55 -0.90 13.44
CA TYR A 161 0.37 -2.00 12.50
C TYR A 161 1.61 -2.24 11.62
N ALA A 162 2.40 -1.21 11.32
CA ALA A 162 3.68 -1.36 10.64
C ALA A 162 4.72 -2.21 11.42
N ALA A 163 4.52 -2.42 12.72
CA ALA A 163 5.37 -3.31 13.53
C ALA A 163 4.98 -4.81 13.40
N THR A 164 4.03 -5.15 12.53
CA THR A 164 3.57 -6.54 12.36
C THR A 164 4.61 -7.42 11.65
N ASN A 165 5.15 -6.93 10.54
CA ASN A 165 6.24 -7.54 9.77
C ASN A 165 6.79 -6.49 8.77
N GLU A 166 7.87 -6.83 8.09
CA GLU A 166 8.56 -5.95 7.13
C GLU A 166 7.72 -5.59 5.90
N THR A 167 6.83 -6.48 5.45
CA THR A 167 5.90 -6.23 4.34
C THR A 167 4.85 -5.18 4.72
N GLU A 168 4.25 -5.30 5.90
CA GLU A 168 3.32 -4.29 6.44
C GLU A 168 4.03 -2.96 6.75
N PHE A 169 5.27 -3.04 7.24
CA PHE A 169 6.11 -1.87 7.41
C PHE A 169 6.24 -1.11 6.09
N PHE A 170 6.64 -1.79 5.00
CA PHE A 170 6.79 -1.16 3.69
C PHE A 170 5.48 -0.53 3.17
N ALA A 171 4.36 -1.22 3.32
CA ALA A 171 3.06 -0.71 2.89
C ALA A 171 2.65 0.55 3.67
N VAL A 172 2.77 0.54 5.00
CA VAL A 172 2.44 1.69 5.85
C VAL A 172 3.37 2.87 5.60
N VAL A 173 4.69 2.66 5.51
CA VAL A 173 5.61 3.79 5.24
C VAL A 173 5.39 4.38 3.85
N THR A 174 4.92 3.57 2.88
CA THR A 174 4.47 4.05 1.57
C THR A 174 3.24 4.94 1.68
N GLU A 175 2.24 4.55 2.48
CA GLU A 175 1.06 5.41 2.72
C GLU A 175 1.49 6.79 3.24
N TYR A 176 2.36 6.80 4.26
CA TYR A 176 2.84 8.03 4.90
C TYR A 176 3.74 8.86 3.97
N PHE A 177 4.50 8.22 3.08
CA PHE A 177 5.30 8.91 2.07
C PHE A 177 4.45 9.74 1.11
N PHE A 178 3.26 9.26 0.70
CA PHE A 178 2.38 10.01 -0.19
C PHE A 178 1.36 10.90 0.52
N THR A 179 0.99 10.60 1.77
CA THR A 179 -0.05 11.34 2.51
C THR A 179 0.53 12.38 3.49
N LYS A 180 1.67 12.10 4.13
CA LYS A 180 2.35 12.96 5.12
C LYS A 180 3.83 13.20 4.78
N PRO A 181 4.18 13.55 3.53
CA PRO A 181 5.57 13.60 3.09
C PRO A 181 6.45 14.59 3.86
N GLU A 182 5.92 15.78 4.20
CA GLU A 182 6.68 16.79 4.94
C GLU A 182 7.07 16.30 6.35
N ASN A 183 6.12 15.71 7.06
CA ASN A 183 6.35 15.14 8.40
C ASN A 183 7.31 13.96 8.32
N MET A 184 7.15 13.05 7.36
CA MET A 184 8.03 11.91 7.18
C MET A 184 9.47 12.36 6.87
N LYS A 185 9.64 13.35 5.99
CA LYS A 185 10.95 13.94 5.67
C LYS A 185 11.61 14.58 6.90
N HIS A 186 10.81 15.15 7.80
CA HIS A 186 11.30 15.76 9.03
C HIS A 186 11.70 14.72 10.09
N TYR A 187 10.82 13.75 10.39
CA TYR A 187 11.02 12.79 11.47
C TYR A 187 11.89 11.59 11.06
N HIS A 188 11.78 11.14 9.81
CA HIS A 188 12.45 9.95 9.27
C HIS A 188 13.18 10.26 7.96
N PRO A 189 14.17 11.19 7.94
CA PRO A 189 14.78 11.70 6.71
C PRO A 189 15.51 10.63 5.89
N LYS A 190 16.12 9.64 6.56
CA LYS A 190 16.81 8.53 5.86
C LYS A 190 15.81 7.61 5.17
N LEU A 191 14.72 7.26 5.85
CA LEU A 191 13.64 6.46 5.30
C LEU A 191 12.94 7.17 4.14
N TYR A 192 12.69 8.48 4.29
CA TYR A 192 12.15 9.30 3.22
C TYR A 192 13.04 9.26 1.97
N GLN A 193 14.36 9.34 2.13
CA GLN A 193 15.29 9.30 1.00
C GLN A 193 15.25 7.96 0.26
N VAL A 194 15.21 6.82 0.96
CA VAL A 194 15.18 5.51 0.28
C VAL A 194 13.86 5.29 -0.48
N LEU A 195 12.74 5.78 0.05
CA LEU A 195 11.45 5.76 -0.64
C LEU A 195 11.42 6.74 -1.82
N GLN A 196 12.00 7.93 -1.67
CA GLN A 196 12.20 8.87 -2.78
C GLN A 196 13.02 8.25 -3.90
N ASP A 197 14.13 7.57 -3.58
CA ASP A 197 15.00 6.94 -4.56
C ASP A 197 14.31 5.75 -5.27
N PHE A 198 13.46 5.04 -4.53
CA PHE A 198 12.63 3.96 -5.07
C PHE A 198 11.55 4.49 -6.00
N TYR A 199 10.63 5.33 -5.49
CA TYR A 199 9.50 5.88 -6.24
C TYR A 199 9.90 6.92 -7.28
N ARG A 200 11.13 7.46 -7.19
CA ARG A 200 11.65 8.57 -8.02
C ARG A 200 10.80 9.83 -7.95
N GLN A 201 10.22 10.09 -6.78
CA GLN A 201 9.31 11.19 -6.53
C GLN A 201 9.70 11.94 -5.25
N ASP A 202 9.36 13.23 -5.15
CA ASP A 202 9.50 14.03 -3.93
C ASP A 202 8.15 14.65 -3.56
N PRO A 203 7.22 13.91 -2.93
CA PRO A 203 5.91 14.46 -2.58
C PRO A 203 5.98 15.61 -1.56
N ALA A 204 7.10 15.76 -0.83
CA ALA A 204 7.35 16.90 0.05
C ALA A 204 7.78 18.17 -0.70
N GLN A 205 8.21 18.06 -1.97
CA GLN A 205 8.47 19.24 -2.78
C GLN A 205 7.15 19.87 -3.21
N LYS A 206 6.85 21.03 -2.65
CA LYS A 206 5.74 21.87 -3.11
C LYS A 206 6.02 22.28 -4.55
N VAL A 207 5.24 21.78 -5.50
CA VAL A 207 5.16 22.35 -6.85
C VAL A 207 4.45 23.70 -6.75
N PHE A 208 5.17 24.73 -6.32
CA PHE A 208 4.73 26.12 -6.50
C PHE A 208 5.30 26.65 -7.81
N SER A 209 4.50 26.58 -8.88
CA SER A 209 4.70 27.43 -10.05
C SER A 209 3.38 27.70 -10.79
N ASN A 210 2.37 28.19 -10.06
CA ASN A 210 1.38 29.09 -10.65
C ASN A 210 1.80 30.54 -10.36
N GLN A 211 2.83 31.01 -11.06
CA GLN A 211 2.94 32.44 -11.38
C GLN A 211 2.52 32.59 -12.85
N PRO A 212 1.48 33.38 -13.17
CA PRO A 212 1.19 33.70 -14.56
C PRO A 212 2.36 34.51 -15.15
N PRO A 213 2.72 34.30 -16.42
CA PRO A 213 3.67 35.17 -17.08
C PRO A 213 3.10 36.59 -17.15
N PHE A 214 3.98 37.57 -16.95
CA PHE A 214 3.71 39.02 -17.01
C PHE A 214 2.93 39.44 -18.25
#